data_AF-A0A967UHR8-F1
#
_entry.id   AF-A0A967UHR8-F1
#
_cell.length_a   1.000
_cell.length_b   1.000
_cell.length_c   1.000
_cell.angle_alpha   90.00
_cell.angle_beta   90.00
_cell.angle_gamma   90.00
#
_symmetry.space_group_name_H-M   'P 1'
#
loop_
_entity.id
_entity.type
_entity.pdbx_description
1 polymer ?
#
loop_
_entity_poly.entity_id
_entity_poly.type
_entity_poly.pdbx_seq_one_letter_code
_entity_poly.pdbx_strand_id
1 'polypeptide(L)'
;MNIIFIAGLLAIGIIIGVLSVILINKHKENHAKQNAKEILEEAERNVKKLERDAYINAKEKFQKERFQLQKQLKHREAEISKNEDRIRRREKELRRQDDSLKERESTLRKQQKQIDQTQGRISEQEKKAREIVNQQIERLESLSGLNRDEAKKQLLEFVSHQSSKI
;
A
#
# COMPACT_ATOMS: atom_id res chain seq x y z
N MET A 1 -27.02 -87.02 -79.39
CA MET A 1 -27.83 -85.85 -79.01
C MET A 1 -27.56 -85.36 -77.58
N ASN A 2 -27.44 -86.27 -76.59
CA ASN A 2 -27.37 -85.90 -75.17
C ASN A 2 -26.07 -85.19 -74.73
N ILE A 3 -24.90 -85.57 -75.26
CA ILE A 3 -23.60 -84.98 -74.87
C ILE A 3 -23.48 -83.51 -75.29
N ILE A 4 -23.98 -83.16 -76.48
CA ILE A 4 -23.96 -81.78 -77.00
C ILE A 4 -24.87 -80.88 -76.15
N PHE A 5 -26.03 -81.40 -75.71
CA PHE A 5 -26.95 -80.67 -74.84
C PHE A 5 -26.35 -80.42 -73.45
N ILE A 6 -25.66 -81.41 -72.88
CA ILE A 6 -24.95 -81.30 -71.59
C ILE A 6 -23.80 -80.29 -71.69
N ALA A 7 -23.01 -80.33 -72.77
CA ALA A 7 -21.93 -79.38 -73.00
C ALA A 7 -22.44 -77.93 -73.17
N GLY A 8 -23.58 -77.74 -73.83
CA GLY A 8 -24.25 -76.44 -73.96
C GLY A 8 -24.72 -75.88 -72.61
N LEU A 9 -25.33 -76.72 -71.75
CA LEU A 9 -25.74 -76.32 -70.41
C LEU A 9 -24.55 -75.95 -69.51
N LEU A 10 -23.44 -76.70 -69.59
CA LEU A 10 -22.20 -76.37 -68.88
C LEU A 10 -21.63 -75.02 -69.32
N ALA A 11 -21.61 -74.76 -70.64
CA ALA A 11 -21.14 -73.47 -71.16
C ALA A 11 -22.00 -72.29 -70.66
N ILE A 12 -23.32 -72.44 -70.64
CA ILE A 12 -24.24 -71.44 -70.10
C ILE A 12 -24.01 -71.23 -68.59
N GLY A 13 -23.84 -72.32 -67.83
CA GLY A 13 -23.53 -72.24 -66.40
C GLY A 13 -22.23 -71.49 -66.10
N ILE A 14 -21.18 -71.71 -66.91
CA ILE A 14 -19.90 -70.99 -66.78
C ILE A 14 -20.09 -69.51 -67.09
N ILE A 15 -20.82 -69.16 -68.17
CA ILE A 15 -21.07 -67.78 -68.55
C ILE A 15 -21.83 -67.04 -67.43
N ILE A 16 -22.89 -67.66 -66.88
CA ILE A 16 -23.66 -67.08 -65.78
C ILE A 16 -22.78 -66.93 -64.54
N GLY A 17 -22.00 -67.95 -64.18
CA GLY A 17 -21.08 -67.90 -63.05
C GLY A 17 -20.06 -66.75 -63.13
N VAL A 18 -19.44 -66.58 -64.30
CA VAL A 18 -18.50 -65.48 -64.56
C VAL A 18 -19.21 -64.12 -64.48
N LEU A 19 -20.39 -63.98 -65.09
CA LEU A 19 -21.16 -62.74 -65.03
C LEU A 19 -21.55 -62.37 -63.59
N SER A 20 -22.00 -63.34 -62.80
CA SER A 20 -22.36 -63.14 -61.39
C SER A 20 -21.17 -62.67 -60.56
N VAL A 21 -19.98 -63.25 -60.74
CA VAL A 21 -18.77 -62.84 -60.03
C VAL A 21 -18.37 -61.40 -60.38
N ILE A 22 -18.42 -61.04 -61.67
CA ILE A 22 -18.11 -59.67 -62.13
C ILE A 22 -19.09 -58.65 -61.51
N LEU A 23 -20.39 -58.95 -61.51
CA LEU A 23 -21.42 -58.08 -60.95
C LEU A 23 -21.26 -57.90 -59.44
N ILE A 24 -21.00 -58.98 -58.70
CA ILE A 24 -20.79 -58.93 -57.25
C ILE A 24 -19.52 -58.14 -56.92
N ASN A 25 -18.42 -58.36 -57.64
CA ASN A 25 -17.17 -57.62 -57.42
C ASN A 25 -17.34 -56.13 -57.71
N LYS A 26 -18.04 -55.76 -58.79
CA LYS A 26 -18.33 -54.36 -59.12
C LYS A 26 -19.22 -53.69 -58.07
N HIS A 27 -20.23 -54.39 -57.55
CA HIS A 27 -21.06 -53.88 -56.46
C HIS A 27 -20.25 -53.70 -55.18
N LYS A 28 -19.43 -54.69 -54.80
CA LYS A 28 -18.55 -54.59 -53.63
C LYS A 28 -17.56 -53.43 -53.75
N GLU A 29 -16.96 -53.23 -54.92
CA GLU A 29 -16.05 -52.11 -55.18
C GLU A 29 -16.78 -50.76 -55.07
N ASN A 30 -17.97 -50.63 -55.67
CA ASN A 30 -18.77 -49.42 -55.57
C ASN A 30 -19.20 -49.12 -54.13
N HIS A 31 -19.64 -50.13 -53.38
CA HIS A 31 -19.97 -49.98 -51.97
C HIS A 31 -18.75 -49.59 -51.13
N ALA A 32 -17.58 -50.20 -51.36
CA ALA A 32 -16.35 -49.84 -50.66
C ALA A 32 -15.93 -48.39 -50.96
N LYS A 33 -16.04 -47.94 -52.21
CA LYS A 33 -15.78 -46.54 -52.61
C LYS A 33 -16.77 -45.58 -51.97
N GLN A 34 -18.05 -45.93 -51.94
CA GLN A 34 -19.08 -45.11 -51.29
C GLN A 34 -18.82 -44.98 -49.80
N ASN A 35 -18.57 -46.08 -49.10
CA ASN A 35 -18.25 -46.06 -47.67
C ASN A 35 -16.99 -45.24 -47.38
N ALA A 36 -15.93 -45.39 -48.19
CA ALA A 36 -14.72 -44.60 -48.05
C ALA A 36 -15.00 -43.10 -48.24
N LYS A 37 -15.86 -42.74 -49.19
CA LYS A 37 -16.28 -41.34 -49.42
C LYS A 37 -17.08 -40.81 -48.24
N GLU A 38 -18.02 -41.58 -47.70
CA GLU A 38 -18.82 -41.20 -46.53
C GLU A 38 -17.93 -40.97 -45.31
N ILE A 39 -16.95 -41.84 -45.06
CA ILE A 39 -15.96 -41.68 -43.98
C ILE A 39 -15.16 -40.39 -44.15
N LEU A 40 -14.69 -40.08 -45.36
CA LEU A 40 -13.95 -38.85 -45.64
C LEU A 40 -14.83 -37.60 -45.43
N GLU A 41 -16.06 -37.62 -45.92
CA GLU A 41 -17.00 -36.51 -45.73
C GLU A 41 -17.39 -36.31 -44.26
N GLU A 42 -17.49 -37.39 -43.49
CA GLU A 42 -17.71 -37.32 -42.04
C GLU A 42 -16.48 -36.78 -41.31
N ALA A 43 -15.29 -37.27 -41.65
CA ALA A 43 -14.03 -36.79 -41.09
C ALA A 43 -13.84 -35.28 -41.35
N GLU A 44 -14.08 -34.80 -42.58
CA GLU A 44 -14.02 -33.38 -42.91
C GLU A 44 -15.04 -32.54 -42.12
N ARG A 45 -16.27 -33.04 -41.98
CA ARG A 45 -17.30 -32.38 -41.16
C ARG A 45 -16.89 -32.30 -39.70
N ASN A 46 -16.33 -33.37 -39.15
CA ASN A 46 -15.86 -33.43 -37.78
C ASN A 46 -14.68 -32.49 -37.54
N VAL A 47 -13.72 -32.40 -38.47
CA VAL A 47 -12.59 -31.45 -38.37
C VAL A 47 -13.11 -30.01 -38.39
N LYS A 48 -13.97 -29.64 -39.35
CA LYS A 48 -14.56 -28.29 -39.42
C LYS A 48 -15.34 -27.93 -38.16
N LYS A 49 -16.06 -28.90 -37.59
CA LYS A 49 -16.77 -28.72 -36.32
C LYS A 49 -15.79 -28.51 -35.16
N LEU A 50 -14.75 -29.34 -35.06
CA LEU A 50 -13.74 -29.23 -34.01
C LEU A 50 -13.01 -27.89 -34.06
N GLU A 51 -12.62 -27.43 -35.25
CA GLU A 51 -11.98 -26.12 -35.43
C GLU A 51 -12.89 -24.98 -34.99
N ARG A 52 -14.17 -25.04 -35.40
CA ARG A 52 -15.17 -24.03 -35.02
C ARG A 52 -15.40 -24.02 -33.51
N ASP A 53 -15.57 -25.18 -32.89
CA ASP A 53 -15.81 -25.32 -31.47
C ASP A 53 -14.57 -24.88 -30.67
N ALA A 54 -13.36 -25.23 -31.12
CA ALA A 54 -12.12 -24.77 -30.51
C ALA A 54 -11.97 -23.25 -30.56
N TYR A 55 -12.29 -22.63 -31.70
CA TYR A 55 -12.25 -21.18 -31.85
C TYR A 55 -13.28 -20.48 -30.96
N ILE A 56 -14.51 -20.99 -30.89
CA ILE A 56 -15.57 -20.44 -30.01
C ILE A 56 -15.15 -20.56 -28.55
N ASN A 57 -14.70 -21.74 -28.12
CA ASN A 57 -14.23 -21.98 -26.76
C ASN A 57 -13.05 -21.07 -26.38
N ALA A 58 -12.09 -20.87 -27.29
CA ALA A 58 -10.97 -19.95 -27.07
C ALA A 58 -11.47 -18.50 -26.90
N LYS A 59 -12.40 -18.07 -27.75
CA LYS A 59 -13.01 -16.73 -27.68
C LYS A 59 -13.79 -16.54 -26.37
N GLU A 60 -14.56 -17.52 -25.94
CA GLU A 60 -15.30 -17.46 -24.67
C GLU A 60 -14.38 -17.40 -23.46
N LYS A 61 -13.34 -18.24 -23.42
CA LYS A 61 -12.31 -18.20 -22.36
C LYS A 61 -11.63 -16.85 -22.31
N PHE A 62 -11.20 -16.32 -23.46
CA PHE A 62 -10.58 -15.00 -23.53
C PHE A 62 -11.50 -13.89 -23.02
N GLN A 63 -12.78 -13.90 -23.41
CA GLN A 63 -13.73 -12.89 -22.93
C GLN A 63 -14.00 -13.02 -21.43
N LYS A 64 -14.10 -14.24 -20.91
CA LYS A 64 -14.27 -14.51 -19.48
C LYS A 64 -13.07 -14.02 -18.67
N GLU A 65 -11.86 -14.34 -19.10
CA GLU A 65 -10.62 -13.88 -18.47
C GLU A 65 -10.50 -12.35 -18.53
N ARG A 66 -10.81 -11.75 -19.68
CA ARG A 66 -10.84 -10.29 -19.83
C ARG A 66 -11.83 -9.64 -18.86
N PHE A 67 -13.04 -10.19 -18.71
CA PHE A 67 -14.02 -9.69 -17.75
C PHE A 67 -13.54 -9.82 -16.30
N GLN A 68 -12.91 -10.94 -15.95
CA GLN A 68 -12.33 -11.13 -14.63
C GLN A 68 -11.21 -10.13 -14.34
N LEU A 69 -10.32 -9.89 -15.31
CA LEU A 69 -9.27 -8.87 -15.23
C LEU A 69 -9.86 -7.46 -15.04
N GLN A 70 -10.87 -7.08 -15.83
CA GLN A 70 -11.54 -5.79 -15.68
C GLN A 70 -12.17 -5.63 -14.29
N LYS A 71 -12.78 -6.69 -13.75
CA LYS A 71 -13.34 -6.68 -12.39
C LYS A 71 -12.24 -6.52 -11.33
N GLN A 72 -11.12 -7.21 -11.48
CA GLN A 72 -9.97 -7.09 -10.58
C GLN A 72 -9.36 -5.69 -10.63
N LEU A 73 -9.19 -5.12 -11.83
CA LEU A 73 -8.69 -3.75 -12.00
C LEU A 73 -9.61 -2.74 -11.32
N LYS A 74 -10.93 -2.81 -11.54
CA LYS A 74 -11.89 -1.93 -10.88
C LYS A 74 -11.86 -2.07 -9.36
N HIS A 75 -11.67 -3.30 -8.85
CA HIS A 75 -11.53 -3.52 -7.42
C HIS A 75 -10.24 -2.88 -6.88
N ARG A 76 -9.11 -3.07 -7.56
CA ARG A 76 -7.82 -2.44 -7.21
C ARG A 76 -7.89 -0.91 -7.25
N GLU A 77 -8.50 -0.33 -8.28
CA GLU A 77 -8.72 1.12 -8.38
C GLU A 77 -9.52 1.65 -7.19
N ALA A 78 -10.59 0.93 -6.79
CA ALA A 78 -11.38 1.31 -5.63
C ALA A 78 -10.59 1.20 -4.31
N GLU A 79 -9.74 0.18 -4.15
CA GLU A 79 -8.85 0.06 -2.99
C GLU A 79 -7.80 1.17 -2.93
N ILE A 80 -7.18 1.49 -4.08
CA ILE A 80 -6.20 2.58 -4.21
C ILE A 80 -6.87 3.90 -3.82
N SER A 81 -8.03 4.22 -4.40
CA SER A 81 -8.78 5.44 -4.10
C SER A 81 -9.12 5.58 -2.62
N LYS A 82 -9.58 4.49 -1.98
CA LYS A 82 -9.84 4.47 -0.53
C LYS A 82 -8.57 4.72 0.30
N ASN A 83 -7.45 4.12 -0.09
CA ASN A 83 -6.18 4.31 0.59
C ASN A 83 -5.65 5.73 0.44
N GLU A 84 -5.75 6.31 -0.75
CA GLU A 84 -5.40 7.71 -0.98
C GLU A 84 -6.24 8.65 -0.13
N ASP A 85 -7.56 8.44 -0.05
CA ASP A 85 -8.42 9.26 0.80
C ASP A 85 -8.06 9.15 2.27
N ARG A 86 -7.70 7.95 2.73
CA ARG A 86 -7.20 7.74 4.10
C ARG A 86 -5.88 8.48 4.35
N ILE A 87 -4.96 8.44 3.39
CA ILE A 87 -3.67 9.15 3.46
C ILE A 87 -3.91 10.67 3.47
N ARG A 88 -4.71 11.20 2.54
CA ARG A 88 -5.07 12.62 2.48
C ARG A 88 -5.68 13.13 3.79
N ARG A 89 -6.54 12.33 4.43
CA ARG A 89 -7.11 12.67 5.75
C ARG A 89 -6.03 12.75 6.83
N ARG A 90 -5.12 11.77 6.89
CA ARG A 90 -4.00 11.77 7.84
C ARG A 90 -3.05 12.94 7.61
N GLU A 91 -2.71 13.24 6.36
CA GLU A 91 -1.87 14.40 6.02
C GLU A 91 -2.50 15.71 6.47
N LYS A 92 -3.82 15.87 6.28
CA LYS A 92 -4.55 17.06 6.76
C LYS A 92 -4.56 17.15 8.28
N GLU A 93 -4.69 16.03 8.99
CA GLU A 93 -4.63 15.99 10.44
C GLU A 93 -3.23 16.34 10.95
N LEU A 94 -2.19 15.75 10.37
CA LEU A 94 -0.79 16.04 10.70
C LEU A 94 -0.44 17.52 10.44
N ARG A 95 -0.90 18.10 9.34
CA ARG A 95 -0.71 19.54 9.08
C ARG A 95 -1.35 20.42 10.15
N ARG A 96 -2.57 20.09 10.59
CA ARG A 96 -3.24 20.83 11.69
C ARG A 96 -2.48 20.70 13.01
N GLN A 97 -1.95 19.52 13.30
CA GLN A 97 -1.13 19.29 14.49
C GLN A 97 0.19 20.08 14.42
N ASP A 98 0.85 20.09 13.26
CA ASP A 98 2.07 20.87 13.01
C ASP A 98 1.83 22.38 13.18
N ASP A 99 0.75 22.91 12.61
CA ASP A 99 0.38 24.32 12.77
C ASP A 99 0.13 24.68 14.25
N SER A 100 -0.58 23.81 14.98
CA SER A 100 -0.83 24.00 16.42
C SER A 100 0.45 23.93 17.26
N LEU A 101 1.37 23.02 16.92
CA LEU A 101 2.67 22.91 17.58
C LEU A 101 3.52 24.16 17.34
N LYS A 102 3.56 24.68 16.10
CA LYS A 102 4.26 25.92 15.76
C LYS A 102 3.72 27.13 16.52
N GLU A 103 2.39 27.23 16.67
CA GLU A 103 1.78 28.31 17.45
C GLU A 103 2.15 28.23 18.93
N ARG A 104 2.12 27.02 19.51
CA ARG A 104 2.56 26.77 20.89
C ARG A 104 4.04 27.10 21.07
N GLU A 105 4.89 26.66 20.15
CA GLU A 105 6.33 26.94 20.20
C GLU A 105 6.60 28.46 20.12
N SER A 106 5.90 29.17 19.25
CA SER A 106 5.99 30.63 19.16
C SER A 106 5.58 31.31 20.46
N THR A 107 4.50 30.85 21.09
CA THR A 107 4.01 31.36 22.37
C THR A 107 5.02 31.10 23.49
N LEU A 108 5.56 29.88 23.58
CA LEU A 108 6.58 29.52 24.56
C LEU A 108 7.86 30.34 24.37
N ARG A 109 8.32 30.56 23.13
CA ARG A 109 9.47 31.43 22.85
C ARG A 109 9.23 32.87 23.30
N LYS A 110 8.03 33.41 23.11
CA LYS A 110 7.67 34.75 23.61
C LYS A 110 7.69 34.81 25.13
N GLN A 111 7.13 33.82 25.81
CA GLN A 111 7.14 33.72 27.27
C GLN A 111 8.57 33.60 27.81
N GLN A 112 9.42 32.76 27.19
CA GLN A 112 10.82 32.62 27.57
C GLN A 112 11.54 33.97 27.49
N LYS A 113 11.36 34.70 26.38
CA LYS A 113 11.96 36.03 26.22
C LYS A 113 11.50 37.02 27.29
N GLN A 114 10.23 36.97 27.70
CA GLN A 114 9.70 37.82 28.79
C GLN A 114 10.29 37.45 30.15
N ILE A 115 10.47 36.15 30.42
CA ILE A 115 11.13 35.66 31.64
C ILE A 115 12.58 36.15 31.67
N ASP A 116 13.33 35.97 30.58
CA ASP A 116 14.73 36.39 30.49
C ASP A 116 14.88 37.91 30.71
N GLN A 117 13.99 38.72 30.13
CA GLN A 117 13.95 40.17 30.34
C GLN A 117 13.65 40.54 31.79
N THR A 118 12.72 39.83 32.43
CA THR A 118 12.34 40.07 33.82
C THR A 118 13.47 39.70 34.76
N GLN A 119 14.12 38.54 34.55
CA GLN A 119 15.30 38.13 35.31
C GLN A 119 16.45 39.15 35.18
N GLY A 120 16.69 39.66 33.97
CA GLY A 120 17.68 40.73 33.75
C GLY A 120 17.37 41.99 34.56
N ARG A 121 16.12 42.46 34.56
CA ARG A 121 15.69 43.61 35.37
C ARG A 121 15.83 43.36 36.86
N ILE A 122 15.44 42.18 37.35
CA ILE A 122 15.57 41.81 38.77
C ILE A 122 17.04 41.85 39.17
N SER A 123 17.93 41.24 38.37
CA SER A 123 19.37 41.24 38.64
C SER A 123 19.95 42.66 38.70
N GLU A 124 19.53 43.55 37.80
CA GLU A 124 19.97 44.96 37.83
C GLU A 124 19.44 45.71 39.06
N GLN A 125 18.19 45.47 39.45
CA GLN A 125 17.60 46.04 40.67
C GLN A 125 18.29 45.53 41.94
N GLU A 126 18.60 44.23 42.02
CA GLU A 126 19.37 43.66 43.13
C GLU A 126 20.76 44.29 43.24
N LYS A 127 21.43 44.51 42.11
CA LYS A 127 22.74 45.19 42.10
C LYS A 127 22.62 46.62 42.63
N LYS A 128 21.65 47.40 42.14
CA LYS A 128 21.39 48.78 42.61
C LYS A 128 21.04 48.80 44.10
N ALA A 129 20.21 47.87 44.57
CA ALA A 129 19.86 47.77 45.98
C ALA A 129 21.09 47.48 46.86
N ARG A 130 21.97 46.57 46.44
CA ARG A 130 23.24 46.29 47.13
C ARG A 130 24.15 47.53 47.16
N GLU A 131 24.27 48.24 46.04
CA GLU A 131 25.04 49.50 45.97
C GLU A 131 24.48 50.57 46.93
N ILE A 132 23.17 50.77 46.97
CA ILE A 132 22.52 51.70 47.91
C ILE A 132 22.77 51.27 49.36
N VAL A 133 22.61 49.99 49.69
CA VAL A 133 22.86 49.46 51.04
C VAL A 133 24.32 49.73 51.44
N ASN A 134 25.28 49.47 50.56
CA ASN A 134 26.70 49.74 50.83
C ASN A 134 26.96 51.24 51.06
N GLN A 135 26.40 52.11 50.22
CA GLN A 135 26.51 53.57 50.40
C GLN A 135 25.91 54.05 51.73
N GLN A 136 24.79 53.48 52.16
CA GLN A 136 24.18 53.81 53.46
C GLN A 136 25.05 53.32 54.63
N ILE A 137 25.66 52.15 54.52
CA ILE A 137 26.63 51.63 55.51
C ILE A 137 27.83 52.59 55.59
N GLU A 138 28.45 52.95 54.47
CA GLU A 138 29.59 53.87 54.42
C GLU A 138 29.25 55.25 55.04
N ARG A 139 28.06 55.79 54.74
CA ARG A 139 27.60 57.05 55.35
C ARG A 139 27.37 56.93 56.85
N LEU A 140 26.80 55.83 57.31
CA LEU A 140 26.61 55.56 58.74
C LEU A 140 27.96 55.50 59.45
N GLU A 141 28.93 54.75 58.92
CA GLU A 141 30.29 54.65 59.46
C GLU A 141 30.98 56.02 59.50
N SER A 142 30.82 56.82 58.46
CA SER A 142 31.36 58.19 58.40
C SER A 142 30.70 59.14 59.41
N LEU A 143 29.39 59.01 59.67
CA LEU A 143 28.67 59.85 60.64
C LEU A 143 28.91 59.41 62.09
N SER A 144 29.05 58.11 62.35
CA SER A 144 29.36 57.57 63.67
C SER A 144 30.82 57.70 64.04
N GLY A 145 31.72 57.96 63.08
CA GLY A 145 33.17 57.99 63.30
C GLY A 145 33.75 56.64 63.76
N LEU A 146 32.98 55.57 63.57
CA LEU A 146 33.24 54.21 64.02
C LEU A 146 32.84 53.27 62.89
N ASN A 147 33.73 52.35 62.52
CA ASN A 147 33.38 51.31 61.56
C ASN A 147 32.46 50.25 62.20
N ARG A 148 31.82 49.41 61.39
CA ARG A 148 30.85 48.40 61.87
C ARG A 148 31.42 47.47 62.95
N ASP A 149 32.68 47.06 62.83
CA ASP A 149 33.33 46.17 63.79
C ASP A 149 33.67 46.91 65.09
N GLU A 150 34.06 48.18 65.01
CA GLU A 150 34.30 49.07 66.15
C GLU A 150 33.02 49.36 66.93
N ALA A 151 31.92 49.67 66.23
CA ALA A 151 30.62 49.87 66.85
C ALA A 151 30.11 48.60 67.56
N LYS A 152 30.33 47.43 66.94
CA LYS A 152 29.96 46.13 67.54
C LYS A 152 30.82 45.82 68.77
N LYS A 153 32.11 46.17 68.74
CA LYS A 153 33.03 46.06 69.89
C LYS A 153 32.59 46.96 71.05
N GLN A 154 32.30 48.23 70.77
CA GLN A 154 31.82 49.16 71.79
C GLN A 154 30.48 48.73 72.40
N LEU A 155 29.56 48.19 71.60
CA LEU A 155 28.29 47.68 72.11
C LEU A 155 28.50 46.46 73.01
N LEU A 156 29.39 45.52 72.61
CA LEU A 156 29.75 44.35 73.42
C LEU A 156 30.47 44.75 74.71
N GLU A 157 31.40 45.71 74.66
CA GLU A 157 32.02 46.30 75.85
C GLU A 157 30.97 46.96 76.75
N PHE A 158 30.05 47.75 76.21
CA PHE A 158 28.99 48.39 76.99
C PHE A 158 28.06 47.37 77.67
N VAL A 159 27.61 46.35 76.94
CA VAL A 159 26.76 45.28 77.46
C VAL A 159 27.49 44.46 78.52
N SER A 160 28.74 44.03 78.25
CA SER A 160 29.53 43.30 79.25
C SER A 160 29.83 44.14 80.49
N HIS A 161 30.04 45.44 80.33
CA HIS A 161 30.25 46.35 81.46
C HIS A 161 28.98 46.58 82.29
N GLN A 162 27.79 46.57 81.67
CA GLN A 162 26.50 46.55 82.37
C GLN A 162 26.21 45.20 83.04
N SER A 163 26.46 44.09 82.36
CA SER A 163 26.27 42.73 82.92
C SER A 163 27.23 42.41 84.05
N SER A 164 28.42 43.04 84.08
CA SER A 164 29.38 42.95 85.19
C SER A 164 29.04 43.85 86.39
N LYS A 165 28.05 44.73 86.28
CA LYS A 165 27.58 45.64 87.35
C LYS A 165 26.27 45.17 88.01
N ILE A 166 25.79 43.98 87.65
CA ILE A 166 24.72 43.24 88.32
C ILE A 166 25.36 42.04 89.02
#